data_AF-A0A9J6FAJ4-F1
#
_entry.id   AF-A0A9J6FAJ4-F1
#
_cell.length_a   1.000
_cell.length_b   1.000
_cell.length_c   1.000
_cell.angle_alpha   90.00
_cell.angle_beta   90.00
_cell.angle_gamma   90.00
#
_symmetry.space_group_name_H-M   'P 1'
#
loop_
_entity.id
_entity.type
_entity.pdbx_description
1 polymer ?
#
loop_
_entity_poly.entity_id
_entity_poly.type
_entity_poly.pdbx_seq_one_letter_code
_entity_poly.pdbx_strand_id
1 'polypeptide(L)'
;MTHMADEILKLVFRQSAAHATNNIIIFIGGDSEFQNAPNWFNQIDATIKVINAQARKKSHRVRALYSTPLCYLAALHASNRSWPVFRGDLMPYSDVPGRIWVGFYSSRPNLKEHARYANSFLQVTLRTLNPINQSINQSIINQSINQSINQSINQSINQSIHCGKE
;
A
#
# COMPACT_ATOMS: atom_id res chain seq x y z
N MET A 1 -2.31 -9.68 -35.34
CA MET A 1 -1.30 -9.35 -34.30
C MET A 1 -0.35 -8.21 -34.70
N THR A 2 0.14 -8.14 -35.94
CA THR A 2 1.02 -7.03 -36.40
C THR A 2 0.35 -5.65 -36.31
N HIS A 3 -0.92 -5.54 -36.72
CA HIS A 3 -1.69 -4.29 -36.62
C HIS A 3 -1.82 -3.78 -35.17
N MET A 4 -2.07 -4.66 -34.19
CA MET A 4 -2.18 -4.30 -32.77
C MET A 4 -0.85 -3.78 -32.22
N ALA A 5 0.28 -4.40 -32.59
CA ALA A 5 1.60 -3.92 -32.21
C ALA A 5 1.90 -2.53 -32.79
N ASP A 6 1.50 -2.27 -34.05
CA ASP A 6 1.67 -0.95 -34.66
C ASP A 6 0.79 0.13 -33.97
N GLU A 7 -0.44 -0.20 -33.56
CA GLU A 7 -1.29 0.72 -32.78
C GLU A 7 -0.71 1.02 -31.39
N ILE A 8 -0.19 0.02 -30.69
CA ILE A 8 0.49 0.21 -29.40
C ILE A 8 1.71 1.13 -29.59
N LEU A 9 2.50 0.93 -30.64
CA LEU A 9 3.64 1.79 -30.93
C LEU A 9 3.21 3.25 -31.17
N LYS A 10 2.13 3.48 -31.94
CA LYS A 10 1.58 4.84 -32.14
C LYS A 10 1.19 5.49 -30.80
N LEU A 11 0.55 4.73 -29.90
CA LEU A 11 0.18 5.21 -28.57
C LEU A 11 1.41 5.55 -27.73
N VAL A 12 2.43 4.67 -27.72
CA VAL A 12 3.69 4.89 -27.00
C VAL A 12 4.39 6.16 -27.47
N PHE A 13 4.47 6.40 -28.78
CA PHE A 13 5.10 7.63 -29.30
C PHE A 13 4.33 8.89 -28.89
N ARG A 14 3.00 8.87 -28.95
CA ARG A 14 2.17 9.99 -28.45
C ARG A 14 2.38 10.23 -26.97
N GLN A 15 2.36 9.17 -26.16
CA GLN A 15 2.56 9.26 -24.72
C GLN A 15 3.97 9.76 -24.37
N SER A 16 5.00 9.34 -25.12
CA SER A 16 6.39 9.77 -24.87
C SER A 16 6.60 11.27 -25.03
N ALA A 17 5.80 11.95 -25.87
CA ALA A 17 5.89 13.41 -26.02
C ALA A 17 5.48 14.17 -24.75
N ALA A 18 4.65 13.56 -23.89
CA ALA A 18 4.22 14.11 -22.61
C ALA A 18 5.07 13.63 -21.42
N HIS A 19 6.04 12.74 -21.65
CA HIS A 19 6.87 12.15 -20.59
C HIS A 19 8.30 12.68 -20.64
N ALA A 20 8.93 12.77 -19.47
CA ALA A 20 10.25 13.34 -19.32
C ALA A 20 11.40 12.32 -19.56
N THR A 21 11.11 11.04 -19.79
CA THR A 21 12.16 10.02 -19.98
C THR A 21 11.79 9.07 -21.11
N ASN A 22 12.76 8.23 -21.51
CA ASN A 22 12.56 7.20 -22.52
C ASN A 22 11.88 5.93 -21.96
N ASN A 23 11.56 5.91 -20.67
CA ASN A 23 10.78 4.84 -20.06
C ASN A 23 9.31 5.28 -20.06
N ILE A 24 8.45 4.48 -20.69
CA ILE A 24 7.00 4.71 -20.75
C ILE A 24 6.29 3.53 -20.10
N ILE A 25 5.38 3.82 -19.18
CA ILE A 25 4.52 2.81 -18.56
C ILE A 25 3.20 2.68 -19.32
N ILE A 26 2.81 1.45 -19.61
CA ILE A 26 1.49 1.10 -20.13
C ILE A 26 0.83 0.23 -19.07
N PHE A 27 -0.33 0.67 -18.59
CA PHE A 27 -1.16 -0.15 -17.72
C PHE A 27 -2.04 -1.04 -18.59
N ILE A 28 -1.91 -2.36 -18.43
CA ILE A 28 -2.74 -3.34 -19.11
C ILE A 28 -3.71 -3.90 -18.06
N GLY A 29 -5.00 -3.66 -18.26
CA GLY A 29 -6.06 -4.08 -17.34
C GLY A 29 -7.22 -3.10 -17.32
N GLY A 30 -8.11 -3.30 -16.34
CA GLY A 30 -9.33 -2.53 -16.16
C GLY A 30 -10.19 -3.15 -15.06
N ASP A 31 -11.42 -2.67 -14.94
CA ASP A 31 -12.35 -3.14 -13.93
C ASP A 31 -12.69 -4.62 -14.14
N SER A 32 -12.40 -5.45 -13.13
CA SER A 32 -12.67 -6.90 -13.15
C SER A 32 -12.00 -7.67 -14.30
N GLU A 33 -10.88 -7.16 -14.80
CA GLU A 33 -10.08 -7.85 -15.82
C GLU A 33 -9.22 -8.98 -15.23
N PHE A 34 -8.53 -9.73 -16.10
CA PHE A 34 -7.65 -10.86 -15.73
C PHE A 34 -8.35 -12.05 -15.03
N GLN A 35 -9.68 -12.15 -15.04
CA GLN A 35 -10.39 -13.35 -14.56
C GLN A 35 -9.90 -14.63 -15.24
N ASN A 36 -9.63 -14.56 -16.55
CA ASN A 36 -8.87 -15.57 -17.28
C ASN A 36 -7.46 -15.05 -17.58
N ALA A 37 -6.61 -15.04 -16.56
CA ALA A 37 -5.23 -14.56 -16.65
C ALA A 37 -4.41 -15.27 -17.75
N PRO A 38 -4.50 -16.60 -17.97
CA PRO A 38 -3.77 -17.25 -19.06
C PRO A 38 -4.02 -16.63 -20.44
N ASN A 39 -5.27 -16.29 -20.77
CA ASN A 39 -5.59 -15.66 -22.05
C ASN A 39 -4.98 -14.26 -22.19
N TRP A 40 -4.93 -13.49 -21.10
CA TRP A 40 -4.29 -12.18 -21.07
C TRP A 40 -2.77 -12.28 -21.27
N PHE A 41 -2.10 -13.13 -20.49
CA PHE A 41 -0.65 -13.31 -20.58
C PHE A 41 -0.21 -13.84 -21.95
N ASN A 42 -0.96 -14.77 -22.54
CA ASN A 42 -0.67 -15.27 -23.89
C ASN A 42 -0.68 -14.14 -24.95
N GLN A 43 -1.64 -13.21 -24.85
CA GLN A 43 -1.73 -12.08 -25.77
C GLN A 43 -0.63 -11.04 -25.54
N ILE A 44 -0.30 -10.75 -24.27
CA ILE A 44 0.77 -9.83 -23.93
C ILE A 44 2.12 -10.40 -24.38
N ASP A 45 2.39 -11.68 -24.16
CA ASP A 45 3.60 -12.37 -24.62
C ASP A 45 3.75 -12.29 -26.14
N ALA A 46 2.68 -12.59 -26.88
CA ALA A 46 2.68 -12.51 -28.33
C ALA A 46 2.96 -11.07 -28.80
N THR A 47 2.37 -10.08 -28.14
CA THR A 47 2.55 -8.66 -28.45
C THR A 47 3.99 -8.19 -28.17
N ILE A 48 4.55 -8.53 -27.00
CA ILE A 48 5.94 -8.21 -26.65
C ILE A 48 6.91 -8.83 -27.66
N LYS A 49 6.68 -10.10 -28.04
CA LYS A 49 7.50 -10.80 -29.05
C LYS A 49 7.47 -10.06 -30.39
N VAL A 50 6.28 -9.65 -30.86
CA VAL A 50 6.14 -8.91 -32.13
C VAL A 50 6.82 -7.54 -32.06
N ILE A 51 6.59 -6.74 -31.00
CA ILE A 51 7.21 -5.41 -30.84
C ILE A 51 8.73 -5.52 -30.82
N ASN A 52 9.28 -6.42 -30.00
CA ASN A 52 10.73 -6.60 -29.89
C ASN A 52 11.36 -7.16 -31.17
N ALA A 53 10.62 -7.92 -31.98
CA ALA A 53 11.08 -8.37 -33.30
C ALA A 53 11.06 -7.24 -34.34
N GLN A 54 10.02 -6.39 -34.33
CA GLN A 54 9.91 -5.24 -35.23
C GLN A 54 10.97 -4.17 -34.94
N ALA A 55 11.35 -3.98 -33.67
CA ALA A 55 12.43 -3.09 -33.26
C ALA A 55 13.79 -3.42 -33.91
N ARG A 56 13.97 -4.66 -34.39
CA ARG A 56 15.17 -5.09 -35.13
C ARG A 56 15.12 -4.80 -36.64
N LYS A 57 13.93 -4.49 -37.18
CA LYS A 57 13.67 -4.35 -38.63
C LYS A 57 13.29 -2.94 -39.07
N LYS A 58 12.88 -2.04 -38.16
CA LYS A 58 12.44 -0.65 -38.45
C LYS A 58 13.40 0.38 -37.82
N SER A 59 13.27 1.65 -38.23
CA SER A 59 14.00 2.84 -37.72
C SER A 59 13.72 3.21 -36.23
N HIS A 60 13.00 2.38 -35.47
CA HIS A 60 12.54 2.70 -34.11
C HIS A 60 13.01 1.64 -33.10
N ARG A 61 13.80 2.06 -32.11
CA ARG A 61 14.37 1.20 -31.06
C ARG A 61 13.50 1.16 -29.80
N VAL A 62 12.27 0.64 -29.92
CA VAL A 62 11.39 0.40 -28.75
C VAL A 62 11.63 -1.00 -28.20
N ARG A 63 11.73 -1.15 -26.89
CA ARG A 63 11.82 -2.45 -26.21
C ARG A 63 10.67 -2.60 -25.21
N ALA A 64 9.79 -3.57 -25.47
CA ALA A 64 8.69 -3.91 -24.58
C ALA A 64 9.10 -5.04 -23.62
N LEU A 65 8.64 -4.96 -22.38
CA LEU A 65 8.88 -5.94 -21.32
C LEU A 65 7.77 -5.87 -20.27
N TYR A 66 7.56 -6.96 -19.53
CA TYR A 66 6.76 -6.92 -18.32
C TYR A 66 7.47 -6.10 -17.24
N SER A 67 6.71 -5.28 -16.53
CA SER A 67 7.23 -4.46 -15.45
C SER A 67 6.21 -4.33 -14.33
N THR A 68 6.61 -3.62 -13.28
CA THR A 68 5.77 -3.20 -12.17
C THR A 68 5.94 -1.70 -11.97
N PRO A 69 5.00 -1.02 -11.30
CA PRO A 69 5.15 0.41 -10.99
C PRO A 69 6.46 0.72 -10.23
N LEU A 70 6.91 -0.20 -9.38
CA LEU A 70 8.19 -0.08 -8.66
C LEU A 70 9.39 -0.11 -9.61
N CYS A 71 9.44 -1.08 -10.53
CA CYS A 71 10.52 -1.18 -11.52
C CYS A 71 10.54 0.04 -12.47
N TYR A 72 9.36 0.55 -12.83
CA TYR A 72 9.25 1.77 -13.62
C TYR A 72 9.80 2.99 -12.86
N LEU A 73 9.43 3.18 -11.59
CA LEU A 73 9.96 4.25 -10.76
C LEU A 73 11.49 4.15 -10.61
N ALA A 74 12.01 2.94 -10.41
CA ALA A 74 13.46 2.72 -10.36
C ALA A 74 14.16 3.14 -11.68
N ALA A 75 13.55 2.84 -12.83
CA ALA A 75 14.07 3.28 -14.14
C ALA A 75 14.00 4.82 -14.31
N LEU A 76 12.97 5.47 -13.76
CA LEU A 76 12.89 6.93 -13.73
C LEU A 76 13.98 7.54 -12.84
N HIS A 77 14.22 6.99 -11.64
CA HIS A 77 15.29 7.44 -10.77
C HIS A 77 16.68 7.26 -11.40
N ALA A 78 16.91 6.12 -12.08
CA ALA A 78 18.15 5.85 -12.80
C ALA A 78 18.40 6.79 -14.00
N SER A 79 17.37 7.50 -14.48
CA SER A 79 17.53 8.49 -15.56
C SER A 79 18.21 9.79 -15.11
N ASN A 80 18.48 9.95 -13.81
CA ASN A 80 19.18 11.10 -13.20
C ASN A 80 18.61 12.46 -13.63
N ARG A 81 17.28 12.56 -13.69
CA ARG A 81 16.54 13.75 -14.10
C ARG A 81 16.02 14.53 -12.89
N SER A 82 15.99 15.85 -12.99
CA SER A 82 15.31 16.71 -12.03
C SER A 82 13.81 16.83 -12.36
N TRP A 83 12.99 16.87 -11.31
CA TRP A 83 11.52 16.90 -11.44
C TRP A 83 10.96 18.20 -10.87
N PRO A 84 9.91 18.77 -11.49
CA PRO A 84 9.24 19.93 -10.93
C PRO A 84 8.57 19.57 -9.60
N VAL A 85 8.57 20.52 -8.66
CA VAL A 85 7.86 20.39 -7.38
C VAL A 85 6.46 20.97 -7.54
N PHE A 86 5.44 20.14 -7.35
CA PHE A 86 4.05 20.59 -7.25
C PHE A 86 3.65 20.73 -5.77
N ARG A 87 2.97 21.83 -5.44
CA ARG A 87 2.43 22.10 -4.10
C ARG A 87 0.94 22.44 -4.24
N GLY A 88 0.08 21.61 -3.69
CA GLY A 88 -1.36 21.74 -3.79
C GLY A 88 -2.03 20.37 -3.68
N ASP A 89 -3.34 20.34 -3.83
CA ASP A 89 -4.10 19.12 -4.05
C ASP A 89 -4.59 19.07 -5.51
N LEU A 90 -5.28 17.97 -5.86
CA LEU A 90 -5.88 17.76 -7.18
C LEU A 90 -7.42 17.83 -7.10
N MET A 91 -7.95 18.69 -6.22
CA MET A 91 -9.39 18.83 -5.97
C MET A 91 -9.88 20.24 -6.33
N PRO A 92 -11.14 20.37 -6.80
CA PRO A 92 -12.08 19.30 -7.14
C PRO A 92 -11.77 18.66 -8.51
N TYR A 93 -12.07 17.36 -8.63
CA TYR A 93 -11.86 16.62 -9.87
C TYR A 93 -12.99 16.85 -10.88
N SER A 94 -12.63 16.87 -12.16
CA SER A 94 -13.57 16.96 -13.28
C SER A 94 -13.01 16.17 -14.46
N ASP A 95 -13.82 15.27 -15.02
CA ASP A 95 -13.47 14.43 -16.17
C ASP A 95 -13.73 15.14 -17.50
N VAL A 96 -14.72 16.05 -17.54
CA VAL A 96 -15.02 16.91 -18.69
C VAL A 96 -15.43 18.31 -18.21
N PRO A 97 -15.27 19.35 -19.05
CA PRO A 97 -15.65 20.71 -18.69
C PRO A 97 -17.09 20.81 -18.16
N GLY A 98 -17.26 21.43 -16.99
CA GLY A 98 -18.56 21.68 -16.37
C GLY A 98 -19.14 20.50 -15.56
N ARG A 99 -18.50 19.32 -15.53
CA ARG A 99 -18.91 18.21 -14.65
C ARG A 99 -17.91 18.02 -13.52
N ILE A 100 -18.14 18.73 -12.42
CA ILE A 100 -17.26 18.69 -11.26
C ILE A 100 -17.79 17.68 -10.26
N TRP A 101 -16.92 16.77 -9.81
CA TRP A 101 -17.27 15.66 -8.93
C TRP A 101 -17.27 16.11 -7.46
N VAL A 102 -18.09 17.11 -7.11
CA VAL A 102 -18.24 17.57 -5.71
C VAL A 102 -19.43 16.94 -4.98
N GLY A 103 -20.36 16.30 -5.71
CA GLY A 103 -21.55 15.70 -5.10
C GLY A 103 -21.24 14.59 -4.09
N PHE A 104 -20.17 13.81 -4.33
CA PHE A 104 -19.78 12.73 -3.42
C PHE A 104 -19.28 13.21 -2.06
N TYR A 105 -18.94 14.50 -1.92
CA TYR A 105 -18.61 15.11 -0.63
C TYR A 105 -19.77 15.02 0.36
N SER A 106 -21.02 15.07 -0.12
CA SER A 106 -22.23 15.01 0.73
C SER A 106 -23.08 13.75 0.53
N SER A 107 -22.93 13.00 -0.58
CA SER A 107 -23.73 11.78 -0.80
C SER A 107 -23.61 10.76 0.35
N ARG A 108 -24.71 10.11 0.74
CA ARG A 108 -24.77 9.15 1.86
C ARG A 108 -24.21 9.73 3.19
N PRO A 109 -24.81 10.83 3.71
CA PRO A 109 -24.30 11.53 4.90
C PRO A 109 -24.27 10.64 6.14
N ASN A 110 -25.29 9.81 6.38
CA ASN A 110 -25.35 8.91 7.53
C ASN A 110 -24.18 7.90 7.55
N LEU A 111 -23.76 7.39 6.38
CA LEU A 111 -22.62 6.48 6.29
C LEU A 111 -21.30 7.20 6.60
N LYS A 112 -21.15 8.45 6.13
CA LYS A 112 -19.98 9.27 6.42
C LYS A 112 -19.89 9.60 7.91
N GLU A 113 -21.00 9.93 8.55
CA GLU A 113 -21.08 10.15 9.99
C GLU A 113 -20.70 8.87 10.76
N HIS A 114 -21.30 7.74 10.40
CA HIS A 114 -21.02 6.45 11.03
C HIS A 114 -19.52 6.10 10.95
N ALA A 115 -18.87 6.34 9.81
CA ALA A 115 -17.43 6.13 9.66
C ALA A 115 -16.59 7.01 10.61
N ARG A 116 -16.97 8.28 10.83
CA ARG A 116 -16.27 9.17 11.77
C ARG A 116 -16.46 8.72 13.22
N TYR A 117 -17.68 8.31 13.58
CA TYR A 117 -17.98 7.78 14.90
C TYR A 117 -17.19 6.50 15.18
N ALA A 118 -17.25 5.52 14.27
CA ALA A 118 -16.52 4.27 14.39
C ALA A 118 -14.99 4.49 14.50
N ASN A 119 -14.42 5.40 13.70
CA ASN A 119 -13.01 5.75 13.81
C ASN A 119 -12.66 6.37 15.17
N SER A 120 -13.48 7.29 15.67
CA SER A 120 -13.25 7.93 16.97
C SER A 120 -13.32 6.92 18.11
N PHE A 121 -14.34 6.05 18.08
CA PHE A 121 -14.49 4.97 19.04
C PHE A 121 -13.31 3.98 19.02
N LEU A 122 -12.85 3.60 17.83
CA LEU A 122 -11.68 2.73 17.66
C LEU A 122 -10.41 3.37 18.21
N GLN A 123 -10.16 4.66 17.95
CA GLN A 123 -8.99 5.37 18.45
C GLN A 123 -8.98 5.43 19.98
N VAL A 124 -10.12 5.70 20.62
CA VAL A 124 -10.22 5.65 22.08
C VAL A 124 -9.92 4.24 22.58
N THR A 125 -10.59 3.24 22.03
CA THR A 125 -10.40 1.83 22.43
C THR A 125 -8.94 1.39 22.33
N LEU A 126 -8.28 1.66 21.21
CA LEU A 126 -6.89 1.27 21.00
C LEU A 126 -5.90 2.03 21.89
N ARG A 127 -6.16 3.31 22.17
CA ARG A 127 -5.22 4.16 22.93
C ARG A 127 -5.42 4.10 24.44
N THR A 128 -6.64 3.83 24.91
CA THR A 128 -6.93 3.81 26.35
C THR A 128 -7.12 2.38 26.85
N LEU A 129 -8.01 1.61 26.25
CA LEU A 129 -8.41 0.31 26.81
C LEU A 129 -7.29 -0.75 26.68
N ASN A 130 -6.56 -0.77 25.56
CA ASN A 130 -5.46 -1.73 25.39
C ASN A 130 -4.30 -1.50 26.37
N PRO A 131 -3.74 -0.28 26.53
CA PRO A 131 -2.71 -0.02 27.52
C PRO A 131 -3.22 -0.19 28.96
N ILE A 132 -4.47 0.21 29.26
CA ILE A 132 -5.05 0.03 30.59
C ILE A 132 -5.10 -1.46 30.94
N ASN A 133 -5.58 -2.32 30.04
CA ASN A 133 -5.63 -3.76 30.27
C ASN A 133 -4.22 -4.34 30.51
N GLN A 134 -3.21 -3.93 29.73
CA GLN A 134 -1.82 -4.34 29.96
C GLN A 134 -1.28 -3.86 31.32
N SER A 135 -1.54 -2.60 31.68
CA SER A 135 -1.10 -2.02 32.96
C SER A 135 -1.77 -2.69 34.17
N ILE A 136 -3.07 -3.01 34.07
CA ILE A 136 -3.81 -3.76 35.09
C ILE A 136 -3.21 -5.15 35.23
N ASN A 137 -2.98 -5.87 34.13
CA ASN A 137 -2.39 -7.21 34.17
C ASN A 137 -0.99 -7.20 34.82
N GLN A 138 -0.14 -6.22 34.49
CA GLN A 138 1.16 -6.06 35.16
C GLN A 138 1.03 -5.74 36.64
N SER A 139 0.08 -4.88 37.04
CA SER A 139 -0.14 -4.54 38.44
C SER A 139 -0.61 -5.74 39.27
N ILE A 140 -1.49 -6.58 38.71
CA ILE A 140 -1.98 -7.81 39.34
C ILE A 140 -0.83 -8.81 39.53
N ILE A 141 0.00 -9.00 38.50
CA ILE A 141 1.18 -9.87 38.58
C ILE A 141 2.16 -9.38 39.64
N ASN A 142 2.42 -8.07 39.70
CA ASN A 142 3.33 -7.51 40.71
C ASN A 142 2.79 -7.69 42.14
N GLN A 143 1.47 -7.54 42.35
CA GLN A 143 0.86 -7.78 43.66
C GLN A 143 0.95 -9.26 44.07
N SER A 144 0.70 -10.20 43.16
CA SER A 144 0.76 -11.63 43.47
C SER A 144 2.17 -12.09 43.79
N ILE A 145 3.19 -11.58 43.08
CA ILE A 145 4.60 -11.83 43.39
C ILE A 145 4.98 -11.27 44.76
N ASN A 146 4.55 -10.04 45.10
CA ASN A 146 4.85 -9.46 46.40
C ASN A 146 4.20 -10.26 47.56
N GLN A 147 2.98 -10.78 47.36
CA GLN A 147 2.33 -11.62 48.35
C GLN A 147 3.05 -12.95 48.55
N SER A 148 3.50 -13.61 47.48
CA SER A 148 4.23 -14.89 47.59
C SER A 148 5.59 -14.72 48.24
N ILE A 149 6.32 -13.63 47.94
CA ILE A 149 7.58 -13.29 48.60
C ILE A 149 7.37 -13.05 50.10
N ASN A 150 6.34 -12.29 50.47
CA ASN A 150 6.06 -12.04 51.89
C ASN A 150 5.70 -13.32 52.64
N GLN A 151 4.98 -14.26 52.01
CA GLN A 151 4.67 -15.56 52.60
C GLN A 151 5.92 -16.41 52.78
N SER A 152 6.81 -16.48 51.79
CA SER A 152 8.05 -17.26 51.88
C SER A 152 9.01 -16.71 52.93
N ILE A 153 9.14 -15.38 53.02
CA ILE A 153 9.92 -14.71 54.07
C ILE A 153 9.35 -15.06 55.45
N ASN A 154 8.04 -14.91 55.67
CA ASN A 154 7.42 -15.24 56.94
C ASN A 154 7.59 -16.73 57.32
N GLN A 155 7.53 -17.64 56.35
CA GLN A 155 7.81 -19.06 56.59
C GLN A 155 9.27 -19.28 56.99
N SER A 156 10.23 -18.64 56.33
CA SER A 156 11.67 -18.75 56.66
C SER A 156 12.01 -18.17 58.04
N ILE A 157 11.37 -17.07 58.43
CA ILE A 157 11.50 -16.47 59.77
C ILE A 157 10.92 -17.43 60.83
N ASN A 158 9.73 -17.99 60.58
CA ASN A 158 9.12 -18.92 61.53
C ASN A 158 9.92 -20.23 61.68
N GLN A 159 10.57 -20.71 60.62
CA GLN A 159 11.46 -21.88 60.68
C GLN A 159 12.76 -21.59 61.43
N SER A 160 13.35 -20.41 61.27
CA SER A 160 14.58 -20.01 61.98
C SER A 160 14.35 -19.76 63.48
N ILE A 161 13.17 -19.28 63.89
CA ILE A 161 12.79 -19.15 65.31
C ILE A 161 12.65 -20.53 65.98
N HIS A 162 12.35 -21.59 65.22
CA HIS A 162 12.16 -22.94 65.75
C HIS A 162 13.44 -23.79 65.83
N CYS A 163 14.55 -23.36 65.19
CA CYS A 163 15.84 -24.08 65.19
C CYS A 163 16.81 -23.64 66.30
N GLY A 164 16.45 -22.63 67.12
CA GLY A 164 17.28 -22.10 68.21
C GLY A 164 16.93 -22.65 69.60
N LYS A 165 16.24 -23.78 69.69
CA LYS A 165 15.95 -24.48 70.96
C LYS A 165 16.38 -25.94 70.85
N GLU A 166 17.68 -26.17 70.93
CA GLU A 166 18.26 -27.40 71.48
C GLU A 166 18.78 -27.08 72.90
#